data_AF-A0A536WWS2-F1
#
_entry.id   AF-A0A536WWS2-F1
#
_cell.length_a   1.000
_cell.length_b   1.000
_cell.length_c   1.000
_cell.angle_alpha   90.00
_cell.angle_beta   90.00
_cell.angle_gamma   90.00
#
_symmetry.space_group_name_H-M   'P 1'
#
loop_
_entity.id
_entity.type
_entity.pdbx_description
1 polymer ?
#
loop_
_entity_poly.entity_id
_entity_poly.type
_entity_poly.pdbx_seq_one_letter_code
_entity_poly.pdbx_strand_id
1 'polypeptide(L)'
;MYAIVDHPFSTLNNALKGADRWCDILMLHLNTKDCRASNAASPSLMAVSIGKKFDQPLADAHRLDFIYRVAAQAADYLQVRLNADAGPLGTRDYRIVLEAVPLDARRSFMHLSYAYGYGLGARLAMQAYLSTAGRDKVGFSIVGHEADGRPVYVGNVRGVIERNTMRYYLAIDAYLSALSSPPQEQTERRLRNWYAAAERYPLQLHEMEEADYLAMKRSEIRRQQAQSRVAAAG
;
A
#
# COMPACT_ATOMS: atom_id res chain seq x y z
N MET A 1 -2.20 6.23 11.04
CA MET A 1 -1.98 4.91 11.68
C MET A 1 -0.62 4.94 12.34
N TYR A 2 -0.50 4.46 13.58
CA TYR A 2 0.77 4.32 14.28
C TYR A 2 1.08 2.84 14.48
N ALA A 3 2.36 2.46 14.40
CA ALA A 3 2.79 1.09 14.60
C ALA A 3 4.21 1.03 15.16
N ILE A 4 4.46 -0.03 15.94
CA ILE A 4 5.83 -0.47 16.25
C ILE A 4 6.20 -1.48 15.18
N VAL A 5 7.34 -1.26 14.54
CA VAL A 5 7.90 -2.14 13.51
C VAL A 5 9.09 -2.86 14.11
N ASP A 6 9.10 -4.19 14.02
CA ASP A 6 10.14 -5.06 14.60
C ASP A 6 11.42 -5.11 13.74
N HIS A 7 11.89 -3.93 13.34
CA HIS A 7 13.14 -3.73 12.61
C HIS A 7 13.91 -2.51 13.14
N PRO A 8 15.25 -2.56 13.21
CA PRO A 8 16.07 -1.41 13.56
C PRO A 8 15.81 -0.23 12.62
N PHE A 9 15.87 1.00 13.15
CA PHE A 9 15.61 2.21 12.37
C PHE A 9 16.52 2.35 11.15
N SER A 10 17.79 1.93 11.24
CA SER A 10 18.72 1.95 10.10
C SER A 10 18.27 1.04 8.95
N THR A 11 17.72 -0.14 9.26
CA THR A 11 17.15 -1.06 8.27
C THR A 11 15.92 -0.46 7.61
N LEU A 12 14.99 0.07 8.41
CA LEU A 12 13.79 0.74 7.91
C LEU A 12 14.15 1.94 7.04
N ASN A 13 15.06 2.80 7.50
CA ASN A 13 15.48 4.00 6.79
C ASN A 13 16.07 3.65 5.40
N ASN A 14 17.00 2.70 5.37
CA ASN A 14 17.59 2.24 4.11
C ASN A 14 16.55 1.59 3.18
N ALA A 15 15.60 0.82 3.72
CA ALA A 15 14.53 0.19 2.95
C ALA A 15 13.56 1.20 2.32
N LEU A 16 13.22 2.28 3.01
CA LEU A 16 12.10 3.15 2.62
C LEU A 16 12.52 4.45 1.92
N LYS A 17 13.83 4.74 1.79
CA LYS A 17 14.34 5.94 1.11
C LYS A 17 14.46 5.85 -0.43
N GLY A 18 14.11 4.72 -1.04
CA GLY A 18 14.19 4.49 -2.50
C GLY A 18 12.82 4.35 -3.15
N ALA A 19 12.55 5.08 -4.24
CA ALA A 19 11.27 5.04 -4.96
C ALA A 19 11.00 3.67 -5.62
N ASP A 20 12.04 2.99 -6.10
CA ASP A 20 12.01 1.62 -6.61
C ASP A 20 11.54 0.63 -5.53
N ARG A 21 12.04 0.76 -4.30
CA ARG A 21 11.63 -0.07 -3.17
C ARG A 21 10.17 0.19 -2.78
N TRP A 22 9.71 1.44 -2.90
CA TRP A 22 8.28 1.73 -2.75
C TRP A 22 7.44 1.07 -3.83
N CYS A 23 7.93 0.92 -5.06
CA CYS A 23 7.23 0.12 -6.05
C CYS A 23 7.12 -1.35 -5.66
N ASP A 24 8.18 -1.97 -5.15
CA ASP A 24 8.11 -3.34 -4.63
C ASP A 24 7.06 -3.49 -3.50
N ILE A 25 7.00 -2.50 -2.59
CA ILE A 25 6.03 -2.47 -1.49
C ILE A 25 4.60 -2.32 -2.03
N LEU A 26 4.36 -1.32 -2.89
CA LEU A 26 3.03 -1.04 -3.45
C LEU A 26 2.53 -2.20 -4.31
N MET A 27 3.44 -2.92 -4.97
CA MET A 27 3.12 -4.12 -5.72
C MET A 27 2.61 -5.27 -4.85
N LEU A 28 2.71 -5.25 -3.52
CA LEU A 28 2.07 -6.27 -2.67
C LEU A 28 0.56 -6.05 -2.56
N HIS A 29 0.08 -4.83 -2.77
CA HIS A 29 -1.34 -4.49 -2.68
C HIS A 29 -2.13 -5.13 -3.84
N LEU A 30 -3.29 -5.72 -3.51
CA LEU A 30 -4.14 -6.46 -4.45
C LEU A 30 -4.68 -5.63 -5.65
N ASN A 31 -4.81 -4.32 -5.47
CA ASN A 31 -5.22 -3.38 -6.52
C ASN A 31 -4.06 -2.80 -7.35
N THR A 32 -2.79 -2.97 -6.96
CA THR A 32 -1.67 -2.41 -7.74
C THR A 32 -1.27 -3.39 -8.83
N LYS A 33 -1.40 -2.99 -10.09
CA LYS A 33 -1.16 -3.84 -11.27
C LYS A 33 0.21 -3.65 -11.87
N ASP A 34 0.78 -2.48 -11.68
CA ASP A 34 2.13 -2.14 -12.11
C ASP A 34 2.63 -0.97 -11.28
N CYS A 35 3.95 -0.90 -11.08
CA CYS A 35 4.59 0.26 -10.49
C CYS A 35 5.97 0.43 -11.09
N ARG A 36 6.30 1.64 -11.55
CA ARG A 36 7.62 1.96 -12.08
C ARG A 36 8.11 3.27 -11.48
N ALA A 37 9.29 3.22 -10.89
CA ALA A 37 9.98 4.41 -10.42
C ALA A 37 10.98 4.89 -11.48
N SER A 38 10.94 6.18 -11.79
CA SER A 38 11.99 6.86 -12.53
C SER A 38 12.91 7.55 -11.52
N ASN A 39 14.07 6.93 -11.28
CA ASN A 39 15.11 7.48 -10.41
C ASN A 39 15.97 8.55 -11.11
N ALA A 40 15.79 8.74 -12.43
CA ALA A 40 16.54 9.72 -13.23
C ALA A 40 16.01 11.16 -13.08
N ALA A 41 14.79 11.34 -12.55
CA ALA A 41 14.17 12.65 -12.35
C ALA A 41 14.29 13.11 -10.89
N SER A 42 14.46 14.43 -10.70
CA SER A 42 14.28 15.11 -9.42
C SER A 42 13.12 16.12 -9.54
N PRO A 43 12.00 15.93 -8.82
CA PRO A 43 11.71 14.81 -7.91
C PRO A 43 11.52 13.48 -8.66
N SER A 44 11.76 12.36 -7.97
CA SER A 44 11.52 11.03 -8.55
C SER A 44 10.03 10.83 -8.80
N LEU A 45 9.69 10.24 -9.95
CA LEU A 45 8.30 9.96 -10.31
C LEU A 45 8.05 8.46 -10.20
N MET A 46 6.89 8.09 -9.66
CA MET A 46 6.42 6.72 -9.58
C MET A 46 5.10 6.59 -10.34
N ALA A 47 5.14 5.92 -11.48
CA ALA A 47 3.94 5.59 -12.25
C ALA A 47 3.33 4.31 -11.69
N VAL A 48 2.14 4.41 -11.10
CA VAL A 48 1.42 3.29 -10.47
C VAL A 48 0.13 3.02 -11.22
N SER A 49 -0.11 1.79 -11.61
CA SER A 49 -1.36 1.37 -12.25
C SER A 49 -2.26 0.71 -11.21
N ILE A 50 -3.42 1.29 -10.93
CA ILE A 50 -4.40 0.81 -9.96
C ILE A 50 -5.59 0.18 -10.70
N GLY A 51 -5.93 -1.05 -10.33
CA GLY A 51 -6.98 -1.84 -10.96
C GLY A 51 -7.91 -2.53 -9.95
N LYS A 52 -8.72 -3.45 -10.46
CA LYS A 52 -9.57 -4.38 -9.71
C LYS A 52 -8.72 -5.33 -8.86
N LYS A 53 -9.36 -6.05 -7.95
CA LYS A 53 -8.66 -7.02 -7.07
C LYS A 53 -8.27 -8.33 -7.76
N PHE A 54 -8.76 -8.57 -8.97
CA PHE A 54 -8.45 -9.76 -9.79
C PHE A 54 -7.47 -9.39 -10.91
N ASP A 55 -7.01 -10.39 -11.66
CA ASP A 55 -6.18 -10.15 -12.84
C ASP A 55 -6.93 -9.26 -13.84
N GLN A 56 -6.19 -8.33 -14.43
CA GLN A 56 -6.71 -7.43 -15.45
C GLN A 56 -5.59 -6.90 -16.36
N PRO A 57 -5.91 -6.59 -17.63
CA PRO A 57 -4.98 -5.89 -18.51
C PRO A 57 -4.55 -4.53 -17.93
N LEU A 58 -3.31 -4.13 -18.19
CA LEU A 58 -2.81 -2.80 -17.77
C LEU A 58 -3.53 -1.66 -18.48
N ALA A 59 -4.02 -1.88 -19.70
CA ALA A 59 -4.79 -0.88 -20.45
C ALA A 59 -6.12 -0.50 -19.75
N ASP A 60 -6.65 -1.41 -18.93
CA ASP A 60 -7.88 -1.21 -18.17
C ASP A 60 -7.61 -0.71 -16.74
N ALA A 61 -6.33 -0.47 -16.39
CA ALA A 61 -5.94 0.08 -15.10
C ALA A 61 -5.89 1.60 -15.15
N HIS A 62 -6.20 2.23 -14.02
CA HIS A 62 -6.06 3.68 -13.87
C HIS A 62 -4.64 4.01 -13.45
N ARG A 63 -3.97 4.88 -14.22
CA ARG A 63 -2.65 5.37 -13.89
C ARG A 63 -2.72 6.47 -12.83
N LEU A 64 -1.82 6.39 -11.86
CA LEU A 64 -1.59 7.36 -10.79
C LEU A 64 -0.09 7.66 -10.75
N ASP A 65 0.29 8.90 -11.08
CA ASP A 65 1.70 9.32 -11.08
C ASP A 65 2.01 10.03 -9.76
N PHE A 66 2.72 9.33 -8.88
CA PHE A 66 3.19 9.91 -7.62
C PHE A 66 4.51 10.66 -7.81
N ILE A 67 4.57 11.86 -7.26
CA ILE A 67 5.80 12.57 -6.94
C ILE A 67 6.33 11.98 -5.63
N TYR A 68 7.47 11.29 -5.72
CA TYR A 68 8.17 10.70 -4.58
C TYR A 68 9.23 11.67 -4.05
N ARG A 69 9.27 11.86 -2.73
CA ARG A 69 10.30 12.65 -2.05
C ARG A 69 10.65 12.08 -0.69
N VAL A 70 11.95 12.02 -0.39
CA VAL A 70 12.45 11.97 0.99
C VAL A 70 12.43 13.40 1.52
N ALA A 71 11.42 13.73 2.31
CA ALA A 71 11.18 15.10 2.79
C ALA A 71 12.12 15.49 3.95
N ALA A 72 12.54 14.51 4.75
CA ALA A 72 13.54 14.67 5.79
C ALA A 72 14.25 13.33 6.04
N GLN A 73 15.56 13.38 6.29
CA GLN A 73 16.36 12.23 6.67
C GLN A 73 17.46 12.68 7.65
N ALA A 74 17.45 12.08 8.83
CA ALA A 74 18.45 12.25 9.88
C ALA A 74 18.83 10.88 10.46
N ALA A 75 19.74 10.88 11.44
CA ALA A 75 20.17 9.65 12.13
C ALA A 75 19.04 8.95 12.88
N ASP A 76 18.01 9.70 13.29
CA ASP A 76 16.91 9.29 14.16
C ASP A 76 15.52 9.67 13.60
N TYR A 77 15.44 10.17 12.37
CA TYR A 77 14.18 10.56 11.76
C TYR A 77 14.17 10.33 10.26
N LEU A 78 13.07 9.76 9.75
CA LEU A 78 12.79 9.65 8.33
C LEU A 78 11.38 10.19 8.05
N GLN A 79 11.25 11.00 7.02
CA GLN A 79 9.95 11.33 6.42
C GLN A 79 9.98 11.12 4.90
N VAL A 80 9.06 10.30 4.41
CA VAL A 80 8.85 10.03 2.99
C VAL A 80 7.44 10.48 2.59
N ARG A 81 7.32 11.08 1.41
CA ARG A 81 6.05 11.57 0.86
C ARG A 81 5.85 11.08 -0.57
N LEU A 82 4.65 10.57 -0.84
CA LEU A 82 4.16 10.28 -2.18
C LEU A 82 2.91 11.14 -2.42
N ASN A 83 2.95 12.00 -3.43
CA ASN A 83 1.87 12.93 -3.75
C ASN A 83 1.40 12.77 -5.19
N ALA A 84 0.08 12.76 -5.43
CA ALA A 84 -0.47 12.80 -6.78
C ALA A 84 -1.70 13.71 -6.82
N ASP A 85 -1.71 14.65 -7.78
CA ASP A 85 -2.76 15.69 -7.83
C ASP A 85 -4.11 15.13 -8.27
N ALA A 86 -4.11 14.12 -9.13
CA ALA A 86 -5.31 13.47 -9.66
C ALA A 86 -5.21 11.96 -9.47
N GLY A 87 -6.35 11.29 -9.34
CA GLY A 87 -6.42 9.84 -9.35
C GLY A 87 -7.72 9.28 -9.93
N PRO A 88 -7.95 7.96 -9.78
CA PRO A 88 -9.05 7.27 -10.44
C PRO A 88 -10.42 7.82 -10.06
N LEU A 89 -11.36 7.82 -11.01
CA LEU A 89 -12.78 8.09 -10.73
C LEU A 89 -13.06 9.46 -10.06
N GLY A 90 -12.24 10.48 -10.37
CA GLY A 90 -12.45 11.85 -9.89
C GLY A 90 -11.97 12.11 -8.47
N THR A 91 -11.13 11.24 -7.92
CA THR A 91 -10.33 11.52 -6.72
C THR A 91 -9.13 12.41 -7.06
N ARG A 92 -8.60 13.10 -6.05
CA ARG A 92 -7.53 14.09 -6.20
C ARG A 92 -6.70 14.22 -4.94
N ASP A 93 -5.62 14.99 -5.00
CA ASP A 93 -4.81 15.38 -3.84
C ASP A 93 -4.37 14.17 -2.99
N TYR A 94 -3.96 13.08 -3.65
CA TYR A 94 -3.45 11.90 -2.97
C TYR A 94 -2.19 12.23 -2.20
N ARG A 95 -2.14 11.74 -0.96
CA ARG A 95 -1.02 11.94 -0.06
C ARG A 95 -0.79 10.69 0.78
N ILE A 96 0.35 10.05 0.55
CA ILE A 96 0.89 9.02 1.44
C ILE A 96 2.09 9.64 2.15
N VAL A 97 2.07 9.65 3.47
CA VAL A 97 3.20 10.13 4.29
C VAL A 97 3.59 9.03 5.25
N LEU A 98 4.87 8.69 5.22
CA LEU A 98 5.49 7.81 6.20
C LEU A 98 6.49 8.59 7.02
N GLU A 99 6.39 8.46 8.33
CA GLU A 99 7.34 9.00 9.29
C GLU A 99 7.83 7.86 10.18
N ALA A 100 9.12 7.85 10.50
CA ALA A 100 9.68 6.86 11.40
C ALA A 100 10.78 7.45 12.28
N VAL A 101 10.88 6.93 13.50
CA VAL A 101 11.92 7.22 14.50
C VAL A 101 12.41 5.90 15.13
N PRO A 102 13.63 5.84 15.68
CA PRO A 102 14.06 4.69 16.48
C PRO A 102 13.21 4.61 17.74
N LEU A 103 12.76 3.40 18.08
CA LEU A 103 12.13 3.12 19.37
C LEU A 103 13.15 2.51 20.34
N ASP A 104 13.95 1.56 19.85
CA ASP A 104 15.09 0.97 20.53
C ASP A 104 16.06 0.34 19.51
N ALA A 105 17.05 -0.43 19.99
CA ALA A 105 18.06 -1.07 19.14
C ALA A 105 17.49 -2.04 18.09
N ARG A 106 16.29 -2.59 18.30
CA ARG A 106 15.66 -3.59 17.42
C ARG A 106 14.39 -3.09 16.74
N ARG A 107 13.80 -2.00 17.21
CA ARG A 107 12.46 -1.57 16.79
C ARG A 107 12.41 -0.10 16.39
N SER A 108 11.47 0.19 15.51
CA SER A 108 11.16 1.55 15.06
C SER A 108 9.71 1.90 15.38
N PHE A 109 9.43 3.16 15.68
CA PHE A 109 8.07 3.67 15.75
C PHE A 109 7.74 4.37 14.44
N MET A 110 6.60 4.01 13.84
CA MET A 110 6.20 4.47 12.52
C MET A 110 4.81 5.10 12.55
N HIS A 111 4.65 6.20 11.83
CA HIS A 111 3.38 6.82 11.51
C HIS A 111 3.14 6.76 9.99
N LEU A 112 2.01 6.18 9.58
CA LEU A 112 1.56 6.15 8.19
C LEU A 112 0.24 6.92 8.06
N SER A 113 0.23 7.92 7.19
CA SER A 113 -0.94 8.67 6.79
C SER A 113 -1.26 8.41 5.32
N TYR A 114 -2.53 8.19 5.03
CA TYR A 114 -3.08 8.02 3.68
C TYR A 114 -4.33 8.86 3.55
N ALA A 115 -4.32 9.79 2.59
CA ALA A 115 -5.43 10.70 2.35
C ALA A 115 -5.58 10.97 0.86
N TYR A 116 -6.81 11.28 0.45
CA TYR A 116 -7.13 11.82 -0.87
C TYR A 116 -8.42 12.64 -0.77
N GLY A 117 -8.53 13.67 -1.60
CA GLY A 117 -9.76 14.41 -1.81
C GLY A 117 -10.67 13.71 -2.82
N TYR A 118 -11.97 13.96 -2.71
CA TYR A 118 -12.96 13.51 -3.68
C TYR A 118 -14.06 14.58 -3.82
N GLY A 119 -14.45 14.86 -5.07
CA GLY A 119 -15.53 15.80 -5.36
C GLY A 119 -16.92 15.23 -5.08
N LEU A 120 -17.97 16.04 -5.29
CA LEU A 120 -19.36 15.63 -5.06
C LEU A 120 -19.76 14.39 -5.88
N GLY A 121 -19.37 14.33 -7.15
CA GLY A 121 -19.65 13.17 -8.02
C GLY A 121 -18.97 11.88 -7.54
N ALA A 122 -17.70 11.95 -7.17
CA ALA A 122 -16.96 10.82 -6.60
C ALA A 122 -17.54 10.36 -5.26
N ARG A 123 -18.03 11.30 -4.43
CA ARG A 123 -18.74 10.98 -3.18
C ARG A 123 -20.01 10.18 -3.42
N LEU A 124 -20.85 10.61 -4.39
CA LEU A 124 -22.09 9.91 -4.73
C LEU A 124 -21.82 8.52 -5.30
N ALA A 125 -20.85 8.39 -6.22
CA ALA A 125 -20.44 7.10 -6.77
C ALA A 125 -19.94 6.13 -5.68
N MET A 126 -19.12 6.64 -4.74
CA MET A 126 -18.63 5.85 -3.61
C MET A 126 -19.77 5.42 -2.68
N GLN A 127 -20.73 6.30 -2.39
CA GLN A 127 -21.92 5.95 -1.61
C GLN A 127 -22.76 4.86 -2.31
N ALA A 128 -22.95 4.96 -3.62
CA ALA A 128 -23.66 3.93 -4.39
C ALA A 128 -22.93 2.57 -4.34
N TYR A 129 -21.61 2.55 -4.51
CA TYR A 129 -20.79 1.35 -4.35
C TYR A 129 -20.92 0.73 -2.95
N LEU A 130 -20.79 1.56 -1.92
CA LEU A 130 -20.91 1.15 -0.51
C LEU A 130 -22.33 0.73 -0.13
N SER A 131 -23.34 1.18 -0.87
CA SER A 131 -24.72 0.69 -0.69
C SER A 131 -24.92 -0.70 -1.29
N THR A 132 -24.01 -1.19 -2.13
CA THR A 132 -24.10 -2.46 -2.88
C THR A 132 -22.93 -3.38 -2.54
N ALA A 133 -21.94 -3.52 -3.44
CA ALA A 133 -20.82 -4.46 -3.33
C ALA A 133 -19.82 -4.11 -2.20
N GLY A 134 -19.90 -2.89 -1.66
CA GLY A 134 -19.09 -2.44 -0.53
C GLY A 134 -19.81 -2.46 0.83
N ARG A 135 -21.07 -2.91 0.90
CA ARG A 135 -21.92 -2.75 2.10
C ARG A 135 -21.34 -3.39 3.35
N ASP A 136 -20.77 -4.58 3.20
CA ASP A 136 -20.23 -5.35 4.33
C ASP A 136 -18.75 -5.00 4.60
N LYS A 137 -18.21 -4.00 3.89
CA LYS A 137 -16.80 -3.61 4.02
C LYS A 137 -16.63 -2.62 5.16
N VAL A 138 -16.13 -3.12 6.28
CA VAL A 138 -15.81 -2.34 7.49
C VAL A 138 -14.31 -2.09 7.63
N GLY A 139 -13.97 -1.02 8.35
CA GLY A 139 -12.63 -0.66 8.81
C GLY A 139 -12.32 -1.21 10.20
N PHE A 140 -11.44 -0.53 10.93
CA PHE A 140 -10.87 -0.99 12.20
C PHE A 140 -11.35 -0.19 13.41
N SER A 141 -11.70 1.08 13.23
CA SER A 141 -12.22 1.92 14.32
C SER A 141 -13.56 1.37 14.81
N ILE A 142 -13.70 1.22 16.13
CA ILE A 142 -14.98 0.91 16.78
C ILE A 142 -15.76 2.21 16.95
N VAL A 143 -16.98 2.26 16.42
CA VAL A 143 -17.88 3.44 16.47
C VAL A 143 -19.05 3.25 17.44
N GLY A 144 -19.16 2.07 18.03
CA GLY A 144 -20.18 1.72 19.00
C GLY A 144 -20.09 0.24 19.35
N HIS A 145 -21.01 -0.21 20.18
CA HIS A 145 -21.20 -1.62 20.48
C HIS A 145 -22.68 -1.97 20.29
N GLU A 146 -22.95 -3.19 19.83
CA GLU A 146 -24.29 -3.75 19.80
C GLU A 146 -24.81 -3.98 21.23
N ALA A 147 -26.11 -4.28 21.37
CA ALA A 147 -26.73 -4.53 22.69
C ALA A 147 -26.10 -5.71 23.44
N ASP A 148 -25.48 -6.64 22.73
CA ASP A 148 -24.75 -7.79 23.28
C ASP A 148 -23.25 -7.52 23.54
N GLY A 149 -22.81 -6.27 23.34
CA GLY A 149 -21.43 -5.85 23.56
C GLY A 149 -20.46 -6.11 22.39
N ARG A 150 -20.93 -6.66 21.26
CA ARG A 150 -20.05 -6.82 20.08
C ARG A 150 -19.68 -5.46 19.47
N PRO A 151 -18.42 -5.27 19.04
CA PRO A 151 -17.99 -3.99 18.47
C PRO A 151 -18.62 -3.74 17.11
N VAL A 152 -19.17 -2.54 16.92
CA VAL A 152 -19.60 -2.03 15.62
C VAL A 152 -18.44 -1.29 14.99
N TYR A 153 -17.91 -1.84 13.91
CA TYR A 153 -16.79 -1.24 13.17
C TYR A 153 -17.26 -0.14 12.21
N VAL A 154 -16.40 0.84 11.97
CA VAL A 154 -16.67 1.93 11.04
C VAL A 154 -16.85 1.41 9.61
N GLY A 155 -17.97 1.74 8.98
CA GLY A 155 -18.22 1.44 7.57
C GLY A 155 -17.92 2.62 6.64
N ASN A 156 -18.53 2.57 5.46
CA ASN A 156 -18.52 3.63 4.46
C ASN A 156 -17.10 4.03 3.99
N VAL A 157 -16.94 5.28 3.52
CA VAL A 157 -15.67 5.82 3.01
C VAL A 157 -14.55 5.71 4.04
N ARG A 158 -14.85 5.96 5.32
CA ARG A 158 -13.84 5.86 6.39
C ARG A 158 -13.37 4.41 6.57
N GLY A 159 -14.28 3.44 6.51
CA GLY A 159 -13.93 2.02 6.50
C GLY A 159 -12.98 1.67 5.33
N VAL A 160 -13.28 2.15 4.12
CA VAL A 160 -12.41 1.94 2.94
C VAL A 160 -11.01 2.55 3.13
N ILE A 161 -10.93 3.78 3.67
CA ILE A 161 -9.65 4.44 3.96
C ILE A 161 -8.85 3.66 4.99
N GLU A 162 -9.47 3.19 6.06
CA GLU A 162 -8.79 2.40 7.11
C GLU A 162 -8.28 1.07 6.57
N ARG A 163 -9.07 0.36 5.74
CA ARG A 163 -8.64 -0.87 5.05
C ARG A 163 -7.40 -0.64 4.19
N ASN A 164 -7.40 0.38 3.34
CA ASN A 164 -6.25 0.69 2.50
C ASN A 164 -5.02 1.11 3.32
N THR A 165 -5.22 1.93 4.35
CA THR A 165 -4.13 2.33 5.27
C THR A 165 -3.47 1.11 5.91
N MET A 166 -4.27 0.17 6.41
CA MET A 166 -3.76 -1.07 7.01
C MET A 166 -3.04 -1.93 5.98
N ARG A 167 -3.57 -2.07 4.75
CA ARG A 167 -2.92 -2.84 3.68
C ARG A 167 -1.56 -2.26 3.27
N TYR A 168 -1.41 -0.93 3.25
CA TYR A 168 -0.12 -0.28 3.01
C TYR A 168 0.87 -0.52 4.14
N TYR A 169 0.41 -0.43 5.40
CA TYR A 169 1.24 -0.80 6.54
C TYR A 169 1.73 -2.24 6.46
N LEU A 170 0.83 -3.20 6.20
CA LEU A 170 1.17 -4.61 6.07
C LEU A 170 2.14 -4.88 4.91
N ALA A 171 2.06 -4.10 3.83
CA ALA A 171 3.00 -4.20 2.73
C ALA A 171 4.41 -3.75 3.12
N ILE A 172 4.52 -2.67 3.91
CA ILE A 172 5.81 -2.21 4.46
C ILE A 172 6.39 -3.28 5.40
N ASP A 173 5.58 -3.80 6.32
CA ASP A 173 6.00 -4.83 7.27
C ASP A 173 6.46 -6.11 6.56
N ALA A 174 5.66 -6.60 5.59
CA ALA A 174 6.01 -7.77 4.78
C ALA A 174 7.30 -7.54 3.96
N TYR A 175 7.51 -6.34 3.42
CA TYR A 175 8.76 -5.99 2.74
C TYR A 175 9.98 -6.06 3.66
N LEU A 176 9.91 -5.42 4.83
CA LEU A 176 10.99 -5.37 5.80
C LEU A 176 11.33 -6.78 6.34
N SER A 177 10.30 -7.58 6.66
CA SER A 177 10.45 -8.95 7.16
C SER A 177 11.18 -9.89 6.20
N ALA A 178 11.11 -9.60 4.89
CA ALA A 178 11.75 -10.41 3.86
C ALA A 178 13.19 -9.98 3.55
N LEU A 179 13.69 -8.87 4.10
CA LEU A 179 15.05 -8.38 3.83
C LEU A 179 16.14 -9.32 4.32
N SER A 180 15.87 -10.14 5.34
CA SER A 180 16.80 -11.14 5.86
C SER A 180 16.86 -12.42 5.02
N SER A 181 15.95 -12.61 4.06
CA SER A 181 15.95 -13.76 3.15
C SER A 181 16.93 -13.56 2.00
N PRO A 182 17.46 -14.65 1.39
CA PRO A 182 18.25 -14.57 0.17
C PRO A 182 17.53 -13.76 -0.93
N PRO A 183 18.23 -12.91 -1.71
CA PRO A 183 17.60 -12.02 -2.70
C PRO A 183 16.61 -12.73 -3.64
N GLN A 184 16.90 -13.96 -4.04
CA GLN A 184 16.04 -14.76 -4.94
C GLN A 184 14.72 -15.18 -4.30
N GLU A 185 14.66 -15.27 -2.97
CA GLU A 185 13.47 -15.70 -2.22
C GLU A 185 12.62 -14.53 -1.72
N GLN A 186 13.17 -13.31 -1.71
CA GLN A 186 12.51 -12.17 -1.07
C GLN A 186 11.14 -11.87 -1.66
N THR A 187 11.00 -11.84 -2.99
CA THR A 187 9.71 -11.53 -3.65
C THR A 187 8.60 -12.48 -3.19
N GLU A 188 8.88 -13.78 -3.21
CA GLU A 188 7.91 -14.80 -2.81
C GLU A 188 7.58 -14.69 -1.32
N ARG A 189 8.59 -14.45 -0.48
CA ARG A 189 8.41 -14.23 0.96
C ARG A 189 7.53 -13.01 1.25
N ARG A 190 7.74 -11.89 0.55
CA ARG A 190 6.93 -10.66 0.68
C ARG A 190 5.45 -10.92 0.36
N LEU A 191 5.17 -11.62 -0.73
CA LEU A 191 3.79 -11.94 -1.14
C LEU A 191 3.08 -12.80 -0.09
N ARG A 192 3.72 -13.88 0.36
CA ARG A 192 3.13 -14.77 1.38
C ARG A 192 2.93 -14.08 2.72
N ASN A 193 3.94 -13.33 3.17
CA ASN A 193 3.87 -12.59 4.44
C ASN A 193 2.77 -11.54 4.40
N TRP A 194 2.61 -10.81 3.29
CA TRP A 194 1.55 -9.82 3.14
C TRP A 194 0.16 -10.48 3.19
N TYR A 195 -0.05 -11.57 2.45
CA TYR A 195 -1.32 -12.28 2.43
C TYR A 195 -1.66 -12.82 3.83
N ALA A 196 -0.75 -13.56 4.45
CA ALA A 196 -0.94 -14.10 5.80
C ALA A 196 -1.22 -12.98 6.83
N ALA A 197 -0.56 -11.83 6.70
CA ALA A 197 -0.79 -10.72 7.60
C ALA A 197 -2.16 -10.05 7.40
N ALA A 198 -2.67 -9.98 6.17
CA ALA A 198 -4.02 -9.49 5.87
C ALA A 198 -5.09 -10.44 6.41
N GLU A 199 -4.88 -11.76 6.28
CA GLU A 199 -5.80 -12.80 6.76
C GLU A 199 -5.88 -12.92 8.28
N ARG A 200 -5.02 -12.22 9.05
CA ARG A 200 -5.24 -12.01 10.49
C ARG A 200 -6.45 -11.12 10.79
N TYR A 201 -6.96 -10.40 9.79
CA TYR A 201 -8.09 -9.49 9.90
C TYR A 201 -9.14 -9.81 8.82
N PRO A 202 -9.73 -11.02 8.80
CA PRO A 202 -10.52 -11.47 7.66
C PRO A 202 -11.78 -10.63 7.46
N LEU A 203 -12.43 -10.18 8.55
CA LEU A 203 -13.59 -9.28 8.47
C LEU A 203 -13.24 -7.96 7.75
N GLN A 204 -12.07 -7.40 8.02
CA GLN A 204 -11.64 -6.12 7.48
C GLN A 204 -10.87 -6.24 6.17
N LEU A 205 -10.15 -7.32 5.88
CA LEU A 205 -9.14 -7.32 4.81
C LEU A 205 -9.26 -8.46 3.82
N HIS A 206 -9.93 -9.57 4.15
CA HIS A 206 -10.09 -10.70 3.24
C HIS A 206 -10.82 -10.26 1.95
N GLU A 207 -10.32 -10.73 0.81
CA GLU A 207 -10.85 -10.40 -0.51
C GLU A 207 -10.85 -11.54 -1.53
N MET A 208 -9.95 -12.50 -1.39
CA MET A 208 -9.73 -13.62 -2.32
C MET A 208 -8.83 -14.68 -1.68
N GLU A 209 -8.80 -15.87 -2.27
CA GLU A 209 -7.98 -16.99 -1.82
C GLU A 209 -6.47 -16.81 -2.09
N GLU A 210 -5.63 -17.48 -1.30
CA GLU A 210 -4.17 -17.34 -1.36
C GLU A 210 -3.63 -17.70 -2.75
N ALA A 211 -4.11 -18.81 -3.31
CA ALA A 211 -3.67 -19.29 -4.62
C ALA A 211 -3.92 -18.25 -5.73
N ASP A 212 -5.09 -17.61 -5.71
CA ASP A 212 -5.48 -16.59 -6.68
C ASP A 212 -4.63 -15.32 -6.52
N TYR A 213 -4.43 -14.88 -5.27
CA TYR A 213 -3.57 -13.74 -4.97
C TYR A 213 -2.13 -14.01 -5.47
N LEU A 214 -1.53 -15.13 -5.08
CA LEU A 214 -0.14 -15.45 -5.45
C LEU A 214 0.02 -15.61 -6.97
N ALA A 215 -0.92 -16.28 -7.64
CA ALA A 215 -0.87 -16.45 -9.09
C ALA A 215 -0.91 -15.09 -9.82
N MET A 216 -1.85 -14.23 -9.45
CA MET A 216 -1.98 -12.88 -10.00
C MET A 216 -0.71 -12.06 -9.75
N LYS A 217 -0.28 -11.94 -8.49
CA LYS A 217 0.84 -11.05 -8.15
C LYS A 217 2.17 -11.49 -8.76
N ARG A 218 2.44 -12.80 -8.86
CA ARG A 218 3.62 -13.31 -9.56
C ARG A 218 3.61 -12.94 -11.04
N SER A 219 2.44 -12.97 -11.70
CA SER A 219 2.31 -12.53 -13.09
C SER A 219 2.61 -11.04 -13.24
N GLU A 220 2.01 -10.21 -12.38
CA GLU A 220 2.17 -8.75 -12.39
C GLU A 220 3.63 -8.33 -12.12
N ILE A 221 4.30 -8.96 -11.15
CA ILE A 221 5.71 -8.67 -10.83
C ILE A 221 6.65 -9.13 -11.95
N ARG A 222 6.42 -10.30 -12.56
CA ARG A 222 7.23 -10.73 -13.72
C ARG A 222 7.16 -9.73 -14.87
N ARG A 223 5.96 -9.20 -15.15
CA ARG A 223 5.75 -8.16 -16.16
C ARG A 223 6.49 -6.87 -15.81
N GLN A 224 6.37 -6.39 -14.56
CA GLN A 224 7.07 -5.20 -14.06
C GLN A 224 8.59 -5.31 -14.24
N GLN A 225 9.16 -6.46 -13.87
CA GLN A 225 10.60 -6.74 -13.99
C GLN A 225 11.08 -6.83 -15.44
N ALA A 226 10.29 -7.49 -16.31
CA ALA A 226 10.63 -7.60 -17.74
C ALA A 226 10.72 -6.22 -18.41
N GLN A 227 9.76 -5.33 -18.12
CA GLN A 227 9.75 -3.98 -18.67
C GLN A 227 10.90 -3.12 -18.12
N SER A 228 11.24 -3.29 -16.83
CA SER A 228 12.37 -2.58 -16.22
C SER A 228 13.71 -2.96 -16.86
N ARG A 229 13.88 -4.23 -17.24
CA ARG A 229 15.07 -4.70 -17.96
C ARG A 229 15.17 -4.11 -19.36
N VAL A 230 14.06 -4.00 -20.09
CA VAL A 230 14.03 -3.37 -21.42
C VAL A 230 14.39 -1.89 -21.31
N ALA A 231 13.85 -1.17 -20.32
CA ALA A 231 14.15 0.24 -20.09
C ALA A 231 15.60 0.50 -19.65
N ALA A 232 16.28 -0.49 -19.06
CA ALA A 232 17.69 -0.39 -18.69
C ALA A 232 18.66 -0.76 -19.83
N ALA A 233 18.17 -1.41 -20.89
CA ALA A 233 18.97 -1.91 -22.01
C ALA A 233 18.91 -1.01 -23.25
N GLY A 234 18.01 -0.03 -23.29
CA GLY A 234 17.88 0.98 -24.34
C GLY A 234 18.28 2.36 -23.83
#